data_AF-A0A7V9F920-F1
#
_entry.id   AF-A0A7V9F920-F1
#
_cell.length_a   1.000
_cell.length_b   1.000
_cell.length_c   1.000
_cell.angle_alpha   90.00
_cell.angle_beta   90.00
_cell.angle_gamma   90.00
#
_symmetry.space_group_name_H-M   'P 1'
#
loop_
_entity.id
_entity.type
_entity.pdbx_description
1 polymer ?
#
loop_
_entity_poly.entity_id
_entity_poly.type
_entity_poly.pdbx_seq_one_letter_code
_entity_poly.pdbx_strand_id
1 'polypeptide(L)'
;MTAVTPDAIRIHCARSQPLKISPRQFELNAAAFELPNGAQSGLFRIVAEDGWAVEPVGHLCWRLTAFEIDIDRPLSISLQRILPAGRSEEWLFLVPVQLDLTSAFDPVEHTFPEPNRAAVLGDILPERRLFALTYIQPPGLLANALFNGLYSGIVFLRRDGPTRGGLCSGMARWAVARGLGAEPQPESREHALERIVVYHGRQLCDRAFARGVRWLLRGSPRASYRVLRRELLQHGTTDRAFDIGVPKPWRRDVVSALVTQGHTVVPYRIRQDSGDRAFVEVYDPNRPPATLETPETIEFDLRRDRYSYRHMVSMDQTNVGIIAARQSGYARQGTAIMAGLASLGMKVGKWMAEIRKSVS
;
A
#
# COMPACT_ATOMS: atom_id res chain seq x y z
N MET A 1 -7.04 -31.78 30.07
CA MET A 1 -6.32 -30.77 29.27
C MET A 1 -6.59 -29.42 29.88
N THR A 2 -5.56 -28.58 30.06
CA THR A 2 -5.71 -27.21 30.56
C THR A 2 -6.31 -26.37 29.44
N ALA A 3 -7.44 -25.68 29.68
CA ALA A 3 -8.00 -24.77 28.69
C ALA A 3 -6.98 -23.66 28.41
N VAL A 4 -6.65 -23.43 27.13
CA VAL A 4 -5.71 -22.39 26.70
C VAL A 4 -6.51 -21.32 25.99
N THR A 5 -6.71 -20.20 26.67
CA THR A 5 -7.31 -19.01 26.08
C THR A 5 -6.24 -18.29 25.25
N PRO A 6 -6.46 -18.04 23.95
CA PRO A 6 -5.47 -17.37 23.14
C PRO A 6 -5.47 -15.86 23.39
N ASP A 7 -4.29 -15.26 23.43
CA ASP A 7 -4.14 -13.79 23.50
C ASP A 7 -4.56 -13.10 22.19
N ALA A 8 -4.56 -13.81 21.06
CA ALA A 8 -4.99 -13.32 19.75
C ALA A 8 -5.24 -14.47 18.77
N ILE A 9 -6.11 -14.21 17.79
CA ILE A 9 -6.22 -15.01 16.56
C ILE A 9 -5.30 -14.40 15.51
N ARG A 10 -4.33 -15.18 15.04
CA ARG A 10 -3.31 -14.73 14.09
C ARG A 10 -3.55 -15.34 12.72
N ILE A 11 -3.75 -14.48 11.72
CA ILE A 11 -3.81 -14.86 10.32
C ILE A 11 -2.47 -14.52 9.70
N HIS A 12 -1.74 -15.54 9.28
CA HIS A 12 -0.41 -15.38 8.73
C HIS A 12 -0.29 -16.00 7.33
N CYS A 13 0.48 -15.32 6.49
CA CYS A 13 0.88 -15.81 5.18
C CYS A 13 2.37 -15.46 4.99
N ALA A 14 3.21 -16.48 4.89
CA ALA A 14 4.60 -16.32 4.45
C ALA A 14 4.63 -16.46 2.93
N ARG A 15 5.54 -15.73 2.26
CA ARG A 15 5.69 -15.67 0.79
C ARG A 15 5.24 -16.94 0.06
N SER A 16 4.21 -16.83 -0.77
CA SER A 16 3.67 -17.92 -1.60
C SER A 16 3.20 -19.17 -0.84
N GLN A 17 3.12 -19.13 0.50
CA GLN A 17 2.55 -20.19 1.31
C GLN A 17 1.02 -20.00 1.45
N PRO A 18 0.27 -21.08 1.72
CA PRO A 18 -1.13 -20.98 2.08
C PRO A 18 -1.31 -20.12 3.34
N LEU A 19 -2.43 -19.40 3.37
CA LEU A 19 -2.87 -18.68 4.55
C LEU A 19 -3.10 -19.65 5.71
N LYS A 20 -2.56 -19.31 6.87
CA LYS A 20 -2.66 -20.11 8.09
C LYS A 20 -3.30 -19.27 9.19
N ILE A 21 -4.17 -19.91 9.98
CA ILE A 21 -4.91 -19.29 11.07
C ILE A 21 -4.49 -19.99 12.36
N SER A 22 -4.09 -19.23 13.38
CA SER A 22 -3.62 -19.79 14.65
C SER A 22 -4.11 -18.97 15.86
N PRO A 23 -4.82 -19.58 16.83
CA PRO A 23 -5.44 -20.89 16.72
C PRO A 23 -6.65 -20.87 15.78
N ARG A 24 -6.91 -21.97 15.07
CA ARG A 24 -8.20 -22.17 14.37
C ARG A 24 -9.28 -22.73 15.30
N GLN A 25 -8.86 -23.32 16.41
CA GLN A 25 -9.71 -23.89 17.44
C GLN A 25 -9.07 -23.69 18.81
N PHE A 26 -9.85 -23.33 19.81
CA PHE A 26 -9.39 -23.19 21.19
C PHE A 26 -10.50 -23.50 22.20
N GLU A 27 -10.14 -23.66 23.47
CA GLU A 27 -11.06 -23.96 24.55
C GLU A 27 -11.10 -22.78 25.53
N LEU A 28 -12.31 -22.32 25.86
CA LEU A 28 -12.58 -21.34 26.89
C LEU A 28 -13.23 -22.02 28.09
N ASN A 29 -12.83 -21.60 29.28
CA ASN A 29 -13.50 -21.99 30.51
C ASN A 29 -14.11 -20.77 31.22
N ALA A 30 -14.90 -21.02 32.25
CA ALA A 30 -15.51 -19.96 33.06
C ALA A 30 -14.52 -18.96 33.68
N ALA A 31 -13.24 -19.33 33.87
CA ALA A 31 -12.24 -18.42 34.41
C ALA A 31 -11.88 -17.29 33.42
N ALA A 32 -12.02 -17.50 32.11
CA ALA A 32 -11.84 -16.46 31.09
C ALA A 32 -12.87 -15.32 31.20
N PHE A 33 -13.98 -15.55 31.90
CA PHE A 33 -15.04 -14.58 32.16
C PHE A 33 -15.05 -14.09 33.63
N GLU A 34 -14.00 -14.39 34.40
CA GLU A 34 -13.87 -14.03 35.82
C GLU A 34 -15.05 -14.52 36.70
N LEU A 35 -15.64 -15.67 36.34
CA LEU A 35 -16.77 -16.19 37.10
C LEU A 35 -16.37 -16.70 38.50
N PRO A 36 -17.25 -16.56 39.52
CA PRO A 36 -17.01 -17.09 40.86
C PRO A 36 -16.88 -18.62 40.87
N ASN A 37 -16.02 -19.13 41.77
CA ASN A 37 -15.91 -20.56 42.04
C ASN A 37 -17.28 -21.12 42.50
N GLY A 38 -17.75 -22.19 41.85
CA GLY A 38 -19.04 -22.84 42.17
C GLY A 38 -20.19 -22.57 41.20
N ALA A 39 -19.93 -21.90 40.07
CA ALA A 39 -20.91 -21.76 38.99
C ALA A 39 -21.43 -23.14 38.50
N GLN A 40 -22.75 -23.26 38.31
CA GLN A 40 -23.39 -24.50 37.85
C GLN A 40 -23.51 -24.54 36.32
N SER A 41 -23.01 -25.61 35.69
CA SER A 41 -22.94 -25.79 34.22
C SER A 41 -24.26 -25.62 33.46
N GLY A 42 -25.43 -25.80 34.08
CA GLY A 42 -26.73 -25.78 33.41
C GLY A 42 -27.37 -24.39 33.23
N LEU A 43 -26.77 -23.34 33.77
CA LEU A 43 -27.33 -21.98 33.75
C LEU A 43 -26.65 -21.04 32.76
N PHE A 44 -25.55 -21.49 32.14
CA PHE A 44 -24.72 -20.66 31.28
C PHE A 44 -24.80 -21.11 29.84
N ARG A 45 -24.93 -20.12 28.95
CA ARG A 45 -24.85 -20.28 27.50
C ARG A 45 -23.75 -19.38 26.99
N ILE A 46 -22.82 -19.96 26.23
CA ILE A 46 -21.85 -19.17 25.48
C ILE A 46 -22.44 -18.84 24.11
N VAL A 47 -22.22 -17.61 23.64
CA VAL A 47 -22.61 -17.14 22.32
C VAL A 47 -21.40 -16.46 21.69
N ALA A 48 -20.91 -17.04 20.61
CA ALA A 48 -19.89 -16.45 19.76
C ALA A 48 -20.55 -15.75 18.56
N GLU A 49 -19.83 -14.82 17.94
CA GLU A 49 -20.25 -14.19 16.69
C GLU A 49 -20.36 -15.19 15.52
N ASP A 50 -21.05 -14.76 14.45
CA ASP A 50 -21.15 -15.53 13.21
C ASP A 50 -19.75 -15.91 12.69
N GLY A 51 -19.61 -17.11 12.15
CA GLY A 51 -18.31 -17.64 11.73
C GLY A 51 -17.65 -18.60 12.72
N TRP A 52 -18.23 -18.77 13.90
CA TRP A 52 -17.72 -19.64 14.96
C TRP A 52 -18.72 -20.72 15.38
N ALA A 53 -18.27 -21.97 15.37
CA ALA A 53 -19.00 -23.08 15.97
C ALA A 53 -18.59 -23.21 17.44
N VAL A 54 -19.56 -23.44 18.32
CA VAL A 54 -19.32 -23.64 19.75
C VAL A 54 -19.84 -24.98 20.22
N GLU A 55 -18.97 -25.76 20.87
CA GLU A 55 -19.26 -27.10 21.39
C GLU A 55 -18.98 -27.13 22.91
N PRO A 56 -19.91 -27.60 23.76
CA PRO A 56 -19.61 -27.87 25.16
C PRO A 56 -18.73 -29.13 25.25
N VAL A 57 -17.57 -29.01 25.91
CA VAL A 57 -16.56 -30.10 25.98
C VAL A 57 -16.23 -30.52 27.41
N GLY A 58 -16.87 -29.88 28.40
CA GLY A 58 -16.72 -30.22 29.81
C GLY A 58 -17.52 -29.28 30.70
N HIS A 59 -17.37 -29.44 32.01
CA HIS A 59 -18.01 -28.58 33.00
C HIS A 59 -17.53 -27.13 32.84
N LEU A 60 -18.42 -26.22 32.43
CA LEU A 60 -18.10 -24.82 32.14
C LEU A 60 -16.89 -24.64 31.21
N CYS A 61 -16.80 -25.51 30.21
CA CYS A 61 -15.75 -25.50 29.21
C CYS A 61 -16.36 -25.65 27.81
N TRP A 62 -15.96 -24.78 26.90
CA TRP A 62 -16.48 -24.71 25.54
C TRP A 62 -15.33 -24.65 24.55
N ARG A 63 -15.45 -25.41 23.47
CA ARG A 63 -14.55 -25.37 22.33
C ARG A 63 -15.15 -24.49 21.26
N LEU A 64 -14.32 -23.56 20.76
CA LEU A 64 -14.66 -22.68 19.66
C LEU A 64 -13.85 -23.07 18.43
N THR A 65 -14.52 -23.17 17.28
CA THR A 65 -13.90 -23.53 16.00
C THR A 65 -14.28 -22.53 14.92
N ALA A 66 -13.28 -21.90 14.30
CA ALA A 66 -13.48 -20.91 13.24
C ALA A 66 -13.77 -21.56 11.88
N PHE A 67 -14.84 -21.10 11.22
CA PHE A 67 -15.09 -21.33 9.79
C PHE A 67 -15.11 -20.02 8.98
N GLU A 68 -15.35 -18.88 9.63
CA GLU A 68 -15.20 -17.53 9.08
C GLU A 68 -14.66 -16.58 10.17
N ILE A 69 -13.90 -15.55 9.77
CA ILE A 69 -13.28 -14.59 10.71
C ILE A 69 -13.45 -13.17 10.17
N ASP A 70 -14.08 -12.30 10.96
CA ASP A 70 -14.03 -10.86 10.69
C ASP A 70 -12.65 -10.30 11.07
N ILE A 71 -11.88 -9.92 10.06
CA ILE A 71 -10.52 -9.40 10.24
C ILE A 71 -10.45 -7.92 10.63
N ASP A 72 -11.59 -7.23 10.64
CA ASP A 72 -11.70 -5.81 11.01
C ASP A 72 -12.07 -5.61 12.48
N ARG A 73 -12.44 -6.68 13.20
CA ARG A 73 -12.95 -6.61 14.58
C ARG A 73 -12.32 -7.70 15.44
N PRO A 74 -12.19 -7.47 16.76
CA PRO A 74 -11.94 -8.56 17.70
C PRO A 74 -13.11 -9.55 17.67
N LEU A 75 -12.80 -10.83 17.86
CA LEU A 75 -13.82 -11.86 18.08
C LEU A 75 -14.54 -11.55 19.40
N SER A 76 -15.85 -11.35 19.32
CA SER A 76 -16.71 -11.12 20.46
C SER A 76 -17.36 -12.42 20.94
N ILE A 77 -17.08 -12.80 22.19
CA ILE A 77 -17.67 -13.99 22.83
C ILE A 77 -18.39 -13.52 24.09
N SER A 78 -19.69 -13.81 24.16
CA SER A 78 -20.50 -13.54 25.33
C SER A 78 -20.78 -14.81 26.10
N LEU A 79 -20.67 -14.74 27.42
CA LEU A 79 -21.22 -15.73 28.32
C LEU A 79 -22.50 -15.16 28.91
N GLN A 80 -23.61 -15.87 28.75
CA GLN A 80 -24.92 -15.45 29.19
C GLN A 80 -25.42 -16.39 30.28
N ARG A 81 -25.93 -15.83 31.37
CA ARG A 81 -26.63 -16.58 32.42
C ARG A 81 -28.08 -16.15 32.48
N ILE A 82 -28.99 -17.11 32.35
CA ILE A 82 -30.42 -16.86 32.50
C ILE A 82 -30.78 -16.99 33.97
N LEU A 83 -31.26 -15.91 34.58
CA LEU A 83 -31.72 -15.87 35.95
C LEU A 83 -33.24 -16.13 36.04
N PRO A 84 -33.74 -16.55 37.21
CA PRO A 84 -35.18 -16.57 37.49
C PRO A 84 -35.83 -15.20 37.18
N ALA A 85 -37.09 -15.21 36.77
CA ALA A 85 -37.86 -14.03 36.35
C ALA A 85 -37.39 -13.33 35.06
N GLY A 86 -36.62 -14.01 34.20
CA GLY A 86 -36.30 -13.54 32.85
C GLY A 86 -35.21 -12.48 32.78
N ARG A 87 -34.45 -12.27 33.87
CA ARG A 87 -33.24 -11.41 33.85
C ARG A 87 -32.07 -12.19 33.28
N SER A 88 -31.15 -11.52 32.59
CA SER A 88 -29.92 -12.12 32.07
C SER A 88 -28.70 -11.35 32.56
N GLU A 89 -27.66 -12.07 32.96
CA GLU A 89 -26.31 -11.53 33.14
C GLU A 89 -25.47 -11.89 31.92
N GLU A 90 -24.65 -10.95 31.46
CA GLU A 90 -23.79 -11.13 30.29
C GLU A 90 -22.36 -10.68 30.61
N TRP A 91 -21.40 -11.52 30.28
CA TRP A 91 -19.97 -11.22 30.35
C TRP A 91 -19.39 -11.25 28.94
N LEU A 92 -18.61 -10.23 28.59
CA LEU A 92 -18.00 -10.10 27.28
C LEU A 92 -16.51 -10.41 27.35
N PHE A 93 -16.06 -11.30 26.47
CA PHE A 93 -14.67 -11.63 26.24
C PHE A 93 -14.29 -11.31 24.79
N LEU A 94 -13.20 -10.56 24.62
CA LEU A 94 -12.73 -10.10 23.30
C LEU A 94 -11.39 -10.72 22.97
N VAL A 95 -11.31 -11.38 21.81
CA VAL A 95 -10.04 -11.92 21.29
C VAL A 95 -9.57 -11.06 20.10
N PRO A 96 -8.43 -10.36 20.21
CA PRO A 96 -7.88 -9.60 19.09
C PRO A 96 -7.63 -10.46 17.85
N VAL A 97 -7.92 -9.91 16.67
CA VAL A 97 -7.53 -10.51 15.38
C VAL A 97 -6.34 -9.75 14.82
N GLN A 98 -5.24 -10.48 14.59
CA GLN A 98 -3.98 -9.94 14.08
C GLN A 98 -3.67 -10.52 12.70
N LEU A 99 -3.07 -9.70 11.84
CA LEU A 99 -2.63 -10.10 10.50
C LEU A 99 -1.13 -9.97 10.37
N ASP A 100 -0.50 -10.95 9.71
CA ASP A 100 0.88 -10.87 9.24
C ASP A 100 0.98 -11.51 7.85
N LEU A 101 0.81 -10.70 6.80
CA LEU A 101 0.76 -11.19 5.42
C LEU A 101 1.96 -10.67 4.65
N THR A 102 2.75 -11.59 4.11
CA THR A 102 3.90 -11.30 3.26
C THR A 102 3.58 -11.65 1.81
N SER A 103 3.75 -10.67 0.92
CA SER A 103 3.59 -10.81 -0.53
C SER A 103 4.64 -11.75 -1.11
N ALA A 104 4.33 -12.38 -2.24
CA ALA A 104 5.32 -13.12 -3.05
C ALA A 104 6.49 -12.22 -3.55
N PHE A 105 6.31 -10.89 -3.55
CA PHE A 105 7.38 -9.96 -3.88
C PHE A 105 8.53 -10.00 -2.85
N ASP A 106 9.72 -10.40 -3.31
CA ASP A 106 10.97 -10.24 -2.58
C ASP A 106 11.71 -8.93 -2.94
N PRO A 107 11.86 -7.98 -1.99
CA PRO A 107 12.63 -6.76 -2.24
C PRO A 107 14.12 -6.99 -2.46
N VAL A 108 14.73 -8.09 -2.02
CA VAL A 108 16.16 -8.37 -2.26
C VAL A 108 16.37 -8.81 -3.71
N GLU A 109 15.49 -9.68 -4.21
CA GLU A 109 15.64 -10.27 -5.55
C GLU A 109 15.09 -9.38 -6.66
N HIS A 110 13.94 -8.75 -6.45
CA HIS A 110 13.18 -8.09 -7.53
C HIS A 110 13.51 -6.61 -7.74
N THR A 111 14.24 -5.98 -6.83
CA THR A 111 14.47 -4.54 -6.86
C THR A 111 15.75 -4.17 -7.60
N PHE A 112 15.90 -2.88 -7.88
CA PHE A 112 17.18 -2.34 -8.30
C PHE A 112 18.00 -2.03 -7.04
N PRO A 113 19.22 -2.58 -6.92
CA PRO A 113 19.95 -2.57 -5.65
C PRO A 113 20.56 -1.21 -5.32
N GLU A 114 20.69 -0.31 -6.30
CA GLU A 114 21.28 1.00 -6.08
C GLU A 114 20.22 2.07 -5.78
N PRO A 115 20.50 2.99 -4.85
CA PRO A 115 19.57 4.04 -4.47
C PRO A 115 19.33 5.04 -5.61
N ASN A 116 18.10 5.53 -5.69
CA ASN A 116 17.63 6.60 -6.57
C ASN A 116 18.30 7.96 -6.24
N ARG A 117 19.56 8.13 -6.63
CA ARG A 117 20.31 9.38 -6.50
C ARG A 117 21.39 9.49 -7.57
N ALA A 118 21.56 10.69 -8.13
CA ALA A 118 22.54 10.94 -9.19
C ALA A 118 23.98 10.60 -8.76
N ALA A 119 24.31 10.76 -7.48
CA ALA A 119 25.63 10.42 -6.94
C ALA A 119 25.99 8.93 -7.07
N VAL A 120 25.01 8.05 -7.31
CA VAL A 120 25.23 6.60 -7.51
C VAL A 120 24.89 6.20 -8.94
N LEU A 121 23.73 6.63 -9.44
CA LEU A 121 23.25 6.23 -10.77
C LEU A 121 23.92 6.98 -11.92
N GLY A 122 24.58 8.10 -11.63
CA GLY A 122 24.98 9.08 -12.62
C GLY A 122 23.83 10.02 -13.00
N ASP A 123 24.14 10.98 -13.85
CA ASP A 123 23.13 11.86 -14.42
C ASP A 123 22.34 11.11 -15.50
N ILE A 124 21.02 11.24 -15.46
CA ILE A 124 20.09 10.65 -16.43
C ILE A 124 19.31 11.80 -17.04
N LEU A 125 19.37 11.90 -18.37
CA LEU A 125 18.72 12.94 -19.14
C LEU A 125 17.60 12.34 -20.01
N PRO A 126 16.60 13.13 -20.40
CA PRO A 126 15.53 12.65 -21.27
C PRO A 126 16.08 12.29 -22.66
N GLU A 127 15.87 11.05 -23.07
CA GLU A 127 16.33 10.53 -24.35
C GLU A 127 15.18 10.24 -25.31
N ARG A 128 15.33 10.62 -26.59
CA ARG A 128 14.29 10.38 -27.60
C ARG A 128 14.05 8.91 -27.87
N ARG A 129 15.09 8.07 -27.79
CA ARG A 129 14.97 6.61 -27.97
C ARG A 129 14.06 6.01 -26.89
N LEU A 130 14.32 6.33 -25.63
CA LEU A 130 13.52 5.84 -24.49
C LEU A 130 12.11 6.42 -24.49
N PHE A 131 11.94 7.68 -24.91
CA PHE A 131 10.63 8.28 -25.13
C PHE A 131 9.80 7.49 -26.14
N ALA A 132 10.38 7.08 -27.27
CA ALA A 132 9.70 6.29 -28.29
C ALA A 132 9.31 4.89 -27.79
N LEU A 133 10.12 4.28 -26.91
CA LEU A 133 9.77 3.01 -26.24
C LEU A 133 8.68 3.17 -25.17
N THR A 134 8.49 4.39 -24.66
CA THR A 134 7.52 4.71 -23.60
C THR A 134 6.12 4.93 -24.16
N TYR A 135 5.99 5.64 -25.28
CA TYR A 135 4.70 6.09 -25.81
C TYR A 135 4.40 5.59 -27.21
N ILE A 136 3.13 5.25 -27.44
CA ILE A 136 2.60 5.09 -28.80
C ILE A 136 2.66 6.49 -29.42
N GLN A 137 3.45 6.64 -30.48
CA GLN A 137 3.82 7.94 -31.08
C GLN A 137 2.59 8.84 -31.25
N PRO A 138 2.46 9.92 -30.46
CA PRO A 138 1.41 10.89 -30.68
C PRO A 138 1.74 11.74 -31.93
N PRO A 139 0.77 12.50 -32.47
CA PRO A 139 1.02 13.40 -33.61
C PRO A 139 2.23 14.31 -33.37
N GLY A 140 3.02 14.61 -34.40
CA GLY A 140 4.38 15.18 -34.25
C GLY A 140 4.50 16.43 -33.39
N LEU A 141 3.51 17.34 -33.44
CA LEU A 141 3.47 18.52 -32.56
C LEU A 141 3.28 18.14 -31.09
N LEU A 142 2.37 17.20 -30.81
CA LEU A 142 2.07 16.73 -29.46
C LEU A 142 3.24 15.91 -28.89
N ALA A 143 3.88 15.07 -29.71
CA ALA A 143 5.09 14.34 -29.33
C ALA A 143 6.23 15.27 -28.93
N ASN A 144 6.50 16.30 -29.74
CA ASN A 144 7.55 17.28 -29.45
C ASN A 144 7.20 18.17 -28.26
N ALA A 145 5.93 18.51 -28.07
CA ALA A 145 5.50 19.26 -26.89
C ALA A 145 5.66 18.43 -25.61
N LEU A 146 5.24 17.17 -25.63
CA LEU A 146 5.39 16.25 -24.51
C LEU A 146 6.85 15.99 -24.16
N PHE A 147 7.68 15.66 -25.17
CA PHE A 147 9.10 15.38 -24.97
C PHE A 147 9.82 16.57 -24.32
N ASN A 148 9.70 17.75 -24.93
CA ASN A 148 10.35 18.97 -24.43
C ASN A 148 9.64 19.59 -23.20
N GLY A 149 8.47 19.06 -22.83
CA GLY A 149 7.64 19.53 -21.74
C GLY A 149 7.68 18.58 -20.56
N LEU A 150 6.53 18.01 -20.21
CA LEU A 150 6.39 17.17 -19.01
C LEU A 150 7.34 15.98 -18.98
N TYR A 151 7.67 15.35 -20.11
CA TYR A 151 8.60 14.21 -20.11
C TYR A 151 10.00 14.65 -19.66
N SER A 152 10.59 15.67 -20.29
CA SER A 152 11.89 16.21 -19.85
C SER A 152 11.84 16.84 -18.45
N GLY A 153 10.66 17.28 -18.02
CA GLY A 153 10.42 17.84 -16.69
C GLY A 153 10.26 16.83 -15.57
N ILE A 154 10.21 15.52 -15.86
CA ILE A 154 10.13 14.46 -14.83
C ILE A 154 11.16 13.35 -15.03
N VAL A 155 11.48 13.02 -16.29
CA VAL A 155 12.43 11.96 -16.64
C VAL A 155 13.83 12.55 -16.67
N PHE A 156 14.33 12.82 -15.48
CA PHE A 156 15.71 13.23 -15.28
C PHE A 156 16.19 12.88 -13.87
N LEU A 157 17.50 12.76 -13.74
CA LEU A 157 18.21 12.66 -12.48
C LEU A 157 19.49 13.45 -12.64
N ARG A 158 19.73 14.44 -11.77
CA ARG A 158 20.92 15.30 -11.85
C ARG A 158 21.58 15.46 -10.50
N ARG A 159 22.91 15.50 -10.49
CA ARG A 159 23.70 15.81 -9.29
C ARG A 159 23.51 17.26 -8.86
N ASP A 160 23.57 18.16 -9.82
CA ASP A 160 23.60 19.61 -9.61
C ASP A 160 22.40 20.31 -10.27
N GLY A 161 22.03 21.46 -9.71
CA GLY A 161 20.93 22.31 -10.19
C GLY A 161 19.80 22.49 -9.17
N PRO A 162 18.84 23.38 -9.48
CA PRO A 162 17.75 23.76 -8.56
C PRO A 162 16.75 22.61 -8.32
N THR A 163 16.69 21.63 -9.22
CA THR A 163 15.86 20.43 -9.11
C THR A 163 16.71 19.21 -9.41
N ARG A 164 16.77 18.24 -8.49
CA ARG A 164 17.58 17.02 -8.63
C ARG A 164 16.88 15.86 -9.34
N GLY A 165 15.54 15.88 -9.41
CA GLY A 165 14.74 14.84 -10.05
C GLY A 165 14.75 13.53 -9.28
N GLY A 166 14.26 12.46 -9.91
CA GLY A 166 14.18 11.14 -9.28
C GLY A 166 13.42 10.13 -10.12
N LEU A 167 13.94 8.90 -10.19
CA LEU A 167 13.34 7.77 -10.89
C LEU A 167 12.55 6.83 -9.97
N CYS A 168 12.16 7.28 -8.77
CA CYS A 168 11.50 6.43 -7.76
C CYS A 168 10.27 5.71 -8.30
N SER A 169 9.37 6.41 -9.02
CA SER A 169 8.24 5.75 -9.68
C SER A 169 8.69 4.74 -10.73
N GLY A 170 9.80 4.95 -11.45
CA GLY A 170 10.29 3.98 -12.43
C GLY A 170 10.79 2.71 -11.76
N MET A 171 11.64 2.90 -10.73
CA MET A 171 12.22 1.81 -9.95
C MET A 171 11.17 0.96 -9.26
N ALA A 172 10.19 1.59 -8.60
CA ALA A 172 9.10 0.88 -7.95
C ALA A 172 8.24 0.10 -8.95
N ARG A 173 7.87 0.70 -10.09
CA ARG A 173 7.04 0.03 -11.10
C ARG A 173 7.80 -1.08 -11.83
N TRP A 174 9.09 -0.90 -12.07
CA TRP A 174 9.95 -1.95 -12.60
C TRP A 174 10.10 -3.11 -11.61
N ALA A 175 10.31 -2.83 -10.33
CA ALA A 175 10.39 -3.85 -9.28
C ALA A 175 9.08 -4.65 -9.19
N VAL A 176 7.91 -4.00 -9.19
CA VAL A 176 6.62 -4.71 -9.24
C VAL A 176 6.53 -5.59 -10.50
N ALA A 177 6.94 -5.10 -11.67
CA ALA A 177 6.93 -5.90 -12.89
C ALA A 177 7.83 -7.15 -12.78
N ARG A 178 9.02 -7.01 -12.17
CA ARG A 178 9.92 -8.13 -11.89
C ARG A 178 9.32 -9.14 -10.92
N GLY A 179 8.74 -8.68 -9.81
CA GLY A 179 8.09 -9.56 -8.84
C GLY A 179 6.86 -10.29 -9.37
N LEU A 180 6.26 -9.81 -10.45
CA LEU A 180 5.18 -10.49 -11.18
C LEU A 180 5.68 -11.39 -12.31
N GLY A 181 7.00 -11.49 -12.53
CA GLY A 181 7.60 -12.23 -13.64
C GLY A 181 7.38 -11.61 -15.02
N ALA A 182 6.93 -10.35 -15.09
CA ALA A 182 6.66 -9.64 -16.34
C ALA A 182 7.92 -8.95 -16.93
N GLU A 183 8.92 -8.69 -16.10
CA GLU A 183 10.24 -8.23 -16.53
C GLU A 183 11.30 -9.29 -16.17
N PRO A 184 12.14 -9.71 -17.13
CA PRO A 184 13.21 -10.67 -16.85
C PRO A 184 14.32 -10.04 -16.00
N GLN A 185 15.26 -10.88 -15.57
CA GLN A 185 16.52 -10.40 -14.99
C GLN A 185 17.23 -9.51 -16.02
N PRO A 186 17.66 -8.29 -15.66
CA PRO A 186 18.37 -7.43 -16.60
C PRO A 186 19.74 -8.01 -16.94
N GLU A 187 20.12 -7.91 -18.21
CA GLU A 187 21.44 -8.36 -18.72
C GLU A 187 22.59 -7.51 -18.16
N SER A 188 22.32 -6.24 -17.89
CA SER A 188 23.27 -5.30 -17.32
C SER A 188 22.57 -4.24 -16.48
N ARG A 189 23.37 -3.52 -15.68
CA ARG A 189 22.93 -2.36 -14.92
C ARG A 189 22.30 -1.29 -15.82
N GLU A 190 22.93 -1.01 -16.95
CA GLU A 190 22.49 -0.01 -17.92
C GLU A 190 21.14 -0.40 -18.54
N HIS A 191 20.99 -1.68 -18.91
CA HIS A 191 19.72 -2.19 -19.42
C HIS A 191 18.62 -2.03 -18.36
N ALA A 192 18.89 -2.37 -17.08
CA ALA A 192 17.93 -2.13 -16.01
C ALA A 192 17.51 -0.65 -15.90
N LEU A 193 18.48 0.28 -15.96
CA LEU A 193 18.22 1.72 -15.90
C LEU A 193 17.36 2.20 -17.07
N GLU A 194 17.61 1.73 -18.29
CA GLU A 194 16.77 2.05 -19.45
C GLU A 194 15.32 1.59 -19.25
N ARG A 195 15.13 0.36 -18.74
CA ARG A 195 13.78 -0.16 -18.40
C ARG A 195 13.13 0.71 -17.33
N ILE A 196 13.86 1.06 -16.28
CA ILE A 196 13.40 1.93 -15.19
C ILE A 196 12.96 3.30 -15.73
N VAL A 197 13.74 3.90 -16.63
CA VAL A 197 13.42 5.18 -17.28
C VAL A 197 12.13 5.07 -18.11
N VAL A 198 11.96 3.97 -18.85
CA VAL A 198 10.71 3.70 -19.60
C VAL A 198 9.53 3.59 -18.63
N TYR A 199 9.64 2.81 -17.55
CA TYR A 199 8.58 2.72 -16.53
C TYR A 199 8.29 4.06 -15.87
N HIS A 200 9.33 4.87 -15.61
CA HIS A 200 9.19 6.19 -15.03
C HIS A 200 8.40 7.11 -15.96
N GLY A 201 8.72 7.12 -17.26
CA GLY A 201 7.99 7.90 -18.26
C GLY A 201 6.51 7.53 -18.33
N ARG A 202 6.17 6.24 -18.18
CA ARG A 202 4.78 5.75 -18.27
C ARG A 202 3.83 6.32 -17.21
N GLN A 203 4.32 7.02 -16.19
CA GLN A 203 3.46 7.77 -15.26
C GLN A 203 2.64 8.87 -15.95
N LEU A 204 3.08 9.37 -17.10
CA LEU A 204 2.35 10.34 -17.92
C LEU A 204 1.35 9.70 -18.90
N CYS A 205 1.28 8.37 -18.96
CA CYS A 205 0.32 7.71 -19.84
C CYS A 205 -1.11 7.99 -19.38
N ASP A 206 -2.04 8.15 -20.32
CA ASP A 206 -3.46 8.41 -20.06
C ASP A 206 -4.06 7.31 -19.18
N ARG A 207 -3.64 6.06 -19.39
CA ARG A 207 -4.07 4.92 -18.57
C ARG A 207 -3.56 5.02 -17.13
N ALA A 208 -2.32 5.47 -16.91
CA ALA A 208 -1.72 5.57 -15.58
C ALA A 208 -2.46 6.65 -14.80
N PHE A 209 -2.72 7.78 -15.46
CA PHE A 209 -3.60 8.83 -14.97
C PHE A 209 -4.99 8.30 -14.61
N ALA A 210 -5.67 7.59 -15.51
CA ALA A 210 -7.00 7.02 -15.24
C ALA A 210 -7.01 6.02 -14.07
N ARG A 211 -5.92 5.25 -13.87
CA ARG A 211 -5.79 4.35 -12.71
C ARG A 211 -5.51 5.09 -11.41
N GLY A 212 -4.81 6.23 -11.48
CA GLY A 212 -4.46 7.06 -10.34
C GLY A 212 -5.57 8.02 -9.89
N VAL A 213 -6.35 8.59 -10.82
CA VAL A 213 -7.30 9.68 -10.53
C VAL A 213 -8.35 9.29 -9.49
N ARG A 214 -8.88 8.06 -9.55
CA ARG A 214 -9.85 7.57 -8.55
C ARG A 214 -9.28 7.57 -7.13
N TRP A 215 -7.97 7.33 -7.00
CA TRP A 215 -7.29 7.33 -5.71
C TRP A 215 -6.97 8.73 -5.26
N LEU A 216 -6.55 9.60 -6.19
CA LEU A 216 -6.34 11.02 -5.91
C LEU A 216 -7.62 11.66 -5.36
N LEU A 217 -8.75 11.43 -6.01
CA LEU A 217 -10.06 11.94 -5.59
C LEU A 217 -10.49 11.37 -4.23
N ARG A 218 -10.17 10.10 -3.95
CA ARG A 218 -10.49 9.47 -2.67
C ARG A 218 -9.59 9.94 -1.54
N GLY A 219 -8.29 10.09 -1.79
CA GLY A 219 -7.29 10.58 -0.84
C GLY A 219 -7.24 9.82 0.51
N SER A 220 -7.59 8.54 0.54
CA SER A 220 -7.82 7.77 1.78
C SER A 220 -6.73 6.71 2.01
N PRO A 221 -5.79 6.93 2.95
CA PRO A 221 -4.80 5.91 3.37
C PRO A 221 -5.43 4.58 3.77
N ARG A 222 -6.53 4.59 4.52
CA ARG A 222 -7.30 3.40 4.93
C ARG A 222 -7.78 2.61 3.73
N ALA A 223 -8.27 3.27 2.69
CA ALA A 223 -8.73 2.59 1.49
C ALA A 223 -7.57 1.92 0.74
N SER A 224 -6.42 2.57 0.67
CA SER A 224 -5.21 2.04 0.05
C SER A 224 -4.72 0.80 0.80
N TYR A 225 -4.68 0.85 2.13
CA TYR A 225 -4.37 -0.29 2.99
C TYR A 225 -5.36 -1.46 2.80
N ARG A 226 -6.68 -1.20 2.87
CA ARG A 226 -7.70 -2.25 2.76
C ARG A 226 -7.67 -2.99 1.43
N VAL A 227 -7.33 -2.28 0.34
CA VAL A 227 -7.19 -2.92 -0.97
C VAL A 227 -5.94 -3.78 -1.03
N LEU A 228 -4.80 -3.33 -0.49
CA LEU A 228 -3.60 -4.15 -0.37
C LEU A 228 -3.87 -5.41 0.46
N ARG A 229 -4.47 -5.26 1.65
CA ARG A 229 -4.85 -6.36 2.54
C ARG A 229 -5.71 -7.39 1.84
N ARG A 230 -6.74 -6.94 1.12
CA ARG A 230 -7.63 -7.82 0.36
C ARG A 230 -6.87 -8.63 -0.70
N GLU A 231 -5.99 -7.99 -1.46
CA GLU A 231 -5.22 -8.67 -2.50
C GLU A 231 -4.25 -9.70 -1.92
N LEU A 232 -3.59 -9.39 -0.81
CA LEU A 232 -2.72 -10.35 -0.11
C LEU A 232 -3.51 -11.54 0.44
N LEU A 233 -4.69 -11.32 1.00
CA LEU A 233 -5.55 -12.41 1.48
C LEU A 233 -6.08 -13.29 0.35
N GLN A 234 -6.44 -12.70 -0.79
CA GLN A 234 -7.08 -13.40 -1.92
C GLN A 234 -6.07 -14.07 -2.87
N HIS A 235 -4.91 -13.46 -3.06
CA HIS A 235 -3.97 -13.84 -4.11
C HIS A 235 -2.54 -14.07 -3.61
N GLY A 236 -2.23 -13.78 -2.34
CA GLY A 236 -0.87 -13.87 -1.79
C GLY A 236 0.11 -12.85 -2.40
N THR A 237 -0.37 -11.92 -3.25
CA THR A 237 0.44 -10.92 -3.93
C THR A 237 -0.37 -9.68 -4.27
N THR A 238 0.30 -8.61 -4.69
CA THR A 238 -0.31 -7.38 -5.19
C THR A 238 0.46 -6.86 -6.39
N ASP A 239 -0.25 -6.29 -7.37
CA ASP A 239 0.35 -5.58 -8.50
C ASP A 239 0.44 -4.07 -8.23
N ARG A 240 0.37 -3.62 -6.98
CA ARG A 240 0.29 -2.20 -6.65
C ARG A 240 1.60 -1.68 -6.07
N ALA A 241 1.95 -0.48 -6.51
CA ALA A 241 2.85 0.39 -5.77
C ALA A 241 2.03 1.52 -5.14
N PHE A 242 2.54 2.06 -4.04
CA PHE A 242 1.97 3.20 -3.33
C PHE A 242 2.72 4.46 -3.72
N ASP A 243 2.02 5.43 -4.32
CA ASP A 243 2.51 6.80 -4.39
C ASP A 243 2.03 7.49 -3.10
N ILE A 244 2.99 7.81 -2.22
CA ILE A 244 2.77 8.41 -0.90
C ILE A 244 3.16 9.89 -0.93
N GLY A 245 2.64 10.65 0.04
CA GLY A 245 2.86 12.10 0.15
C GLY A 245 2.04 12.86 -0.89
N VAL A 246 1.04 12.21 -1.48
CA VAL A 246 0.25 12.80 -2.56
C VAL A 246 -0.68 13.86 -1.95
N PRO A 247 -0.61 15.13 -2.36
CA PRO A 247 -1.51 16.16 -1.87
C PRO A 247 -2.96 15.83 -2.23
N LYS A 248 -3.85 15.99 -1.25
CA LYS A 248 -5.29 15.84 -1.48
C LYS A 248 -5.80 16.94 -2.42
N PRO A 249 -6.76 16.63 -3.33
CA PRO A 249 -7.14 17.54 -4.41
C PRO A 249 -7.80 18.84 -3.93
N TRP A 250 -8.32 18.86 -2.70
CA TRP A 250 -8.90 20.06 -2.07
C TRP A 250 -7.87 20.99 -1.42
N ARG A 251 -6.57 20.71 -1.54
CA ARG A 251 -5.52 21.64 -1.10
C ARG A 251 -5.49 22.88 -1.99
N ARG A 252 -5.33 24.05 -1.36
CA ARG A 252 -5.20 25.33 -2.08
C ARG A 252 -3.95 25.39 -2.97
N ASP A 253 -2.89 24.69 -2.57
CA ASP A 253 -1.60 24.65 -3.27
C ASP A 253 -1.41 23.36 -4.10
N VAL A 254 -2.48 22.62 -4.39
CA VAL A 254 -2.42 21.27 -4.99
C VAL A 254 -1.54 21.20 -6.24
N VAL A 255 -1.56 22.20 -7.11
CA VAL A 255 -0.77 22.20 -8.36
C VAL A 255 0.73 22.26 -8.06
N SER A 256 1.16 23.14 -7.14
CA SER A 256 2.57 23.23 -6.73
C SER A 256 3.00 22.00 -5.93
N ALA A 257 2.09 21.49 -5.09
CA ALA A 257 2.33 20.31 -4.27
C ALA A 257 2.48 19.04 -5.11
N LEU A 258 1.66 18.85 -6.16
CA LEU A 258 1.72 17.65 -7.02
C LEU A 258 3.04 17.52 -7.79
N VAL A 259 3.71 18.65 -8.07
CA VAL A 259 5.00 18.67 -8.77
C VAL A 259 6.17 18.40 -7.82
N THR A 260 6.01 18.73 -6.54
CA THR A 260 7.11 18.73 -5.56
C THR A 260 7.02 17.60 -4.52
N GLN A 261 5.83 17.00 -4.38
CA GLN A 261 5.52 15.98 -3.40
C GLN A 261 5.06 14.71 -4.12
N GLY A 262 5.41 13.57 -3.55
CA GLY A 262 5.14 12.29 -4.16
C GLY A 262 6.38 11.42 -4.08
N HIS A 263 6.21 10.21 -3.58
CA HIS A 263 7.25 9.21 -3.57
C HIS A 263 6.61 7.85 -3.80
N THR A 264 7.18 7.03 -4.66
CA THR A 264 6.61 5.71 -4.96
C THR A 264 7.38 4.63 -4.22
N VAL A 265 6.66 3.80 -3.47
CA VAL A 265 7.19 2.66 -2.72
C VAL A 265 6.40 1.38 -3.06
N VAL A 266 7.02 0.22 -2.86
CA VAL A 266 6.37 -1.08 -3.17
C VAL A 266 6.07 -1.83 -1.87
N PRO A 267 4.80 -2.04 -1.50
CA PRO A 267 4.45 -2.81 -0.30
C PRO A 267 4.73 -4.29 -0.50
N TYR A 268 5.32 -4.93 0.51
CA TYR A 268 5.63 -6.37 0.46
C TYR A 268 5.22 -7.14 1.71
N ARG A 269 4.97 -6.49 2.84
CA ARG A 269 4.41 -7.15 4.03
C ARG A 269 3.47 -6.20 4.75
N ILE A 270 2.38 -6.75 5.30
CA ILE A 270 1.51 -6.02 6.20
C ILE A 270 1.47 -6.70 7.55
N ARG A 271 1.45 -5.89 8.62
CA ARG A 271 1.15 -6.31 9.98
C ARG A 271 -0.04 -5.50 10.49
N GLN A 272 -1.05 -6.16 11.03
CA GLN A 272 -2.22 -5.50 11.61
C GLN A 272 -2.38 -5.96 13.04
N ASP A 273 -2.19 -5.05 13.99
CA ASP A 273 -2.28 -5.37 15.41
C ASP A 273 -3.73 -5.26 15.92
N SER A 274 -4.55 -4.45 15.25
CA SER A 274 -5.98 -4.24 15.54
C SER A 274 -6.73 -3.71 14.32
N GLY A 275 -8.07 -3.63 14.39
CA GLY A 275 -8.89 -2.99 13.35
C GLY A 275 -8.56 -1.51 13.08
N ASP A 276 -7.86 -0.86 14.02
CA ASP A 276 -7.54 0.57 13.97
C ASP A 276 -6.09 0.88 13.61
N ARG A 277 -5.16 -0.09 13.71
CA ARG A 277 -3.72 0.15 13.51
C ARG A 277 -3.08 -0.93 12.65
N ALA A 278 -2.33 -0.49 11.64
CA ALA A 278 -1.60 -1.39 10.76
C ALA A 278 -0.23 -0.81 10.37
N PHE A 279 0.64 -1.68 9.89
CA PHE A 279 1.98 -1.39 9.41
C PHE A 279 2.16 -2.04 8.05
N VAL A 280 2.83 -1.35 7.14
CA VAL A 280 3.16 -1.87 5.83
C VAL A 280 4.66 -1.68 5.61
N GLU A 281 5.38 -2.79 5.49
CA GLU A 281 6.78 -2.79 5.10
C GLU A 281 6.87 -2.61 3.58
N VAL A 282 7.77 -1.72 3.15
CA VAL A 282 7.88 -1.27 1.77
C VAL A 282 9.32 -1.28 1.27
N TYR A 283 9.49 -1.57 -0.02
CA TYR A 283 10.70 -1.20 -0.75
C TYR A 283 10.65 0.29 -1.09
N ASP A 284 11.66 1.03 -0.62
CA ASP A 284 11.90 2.44 -0.94
C ASP A 284 13.06 2.55 -1.96
N PRO A 285 12.81 3.01 -3.20
CA PRO A 285 13.88 3.21 -4.19
C PRO A 285 15.02 4.14 -3.75
N ASN A 286 14.79 5.06 -2.80
CA ASN A 286 15.85 5.92 -2.28
C ASN A 286 16.74 5.19 -1.25
N ARG A 287 16.27 4.05 -0.73
CA ARG A 287 16.90 3.24 0.31
C ARG A 287 16.64 1.75 0.04
N PRO A 288 17.18 1.22 -1.07
CA PRO A 288 17.05 -0.19 -1.35
C PRO A 288 17.63 -1.00 -0.19
N PRO A 289 16.92 -2.02 0.31
CA PRO A 289 17.39 -2.81 1.43
C PRO A 289 18.59 -3.65 1.01
N ALA A 290 19.68 -3.57 1.79
CA ALA A 290 20.77 -4.55 1.69
C ALA A 290 20.38 -5.88 2.36
N THR A 291 19.57 -5.79 3.43
CA THR A 291 18.97 -6.91 4.17
C THR A 291 17.55 -6.55 4.58
N LEU A 292 16.77 -7.53 5.04
CA LEU A 292 15.40 -7.33 5.53
C LEU A 292 15.31 -7.04 7.04
N GLU A 293 16.43 -6.76 7.70
CA GLU A 293 16.48 -6.60 9.16
C GLU A 293 15.85 -5.28 9.63
N THR A 294 15.99 -4.21 8.85
CA THR A 294 15.44 -2.88 9.16
C THR A 294 14.57 -2.37 8.01
N PRO A 295 13.35 -2.92 7.88
CA PRO A 295 12.47 -2.58 6.77
C PRO A 295 11.92 -1.15 6.91
N GLU A 296 11.88 -0.42 5.79
CA GLU A 296 11.17 0.86 5.74
C GLU A 296 9.67 0.58 5.92
N THR A 297 9.04 1.23 6.89
CA THR A 297 7.68 0.91 7.33
C THR A 297 6.78 2.13 7.28
N ILE A 298 5.58 1.98 6.70
CA ILE A 298 4.48 2.92 6.79
C ILE A 298 3.59 2.49 7.96
N GLU A 299 3.34 3.39 8.91
CA GLU A 299 2.35 3.17 9.96
C GLU A 299 1.01 3.80 9.57
N PHE A 300 -0.09 3.07 9.80
CA PHE A 300 -1.45 3.50 9.49
C PHE A 300 -2.30 3.61 10.76
N ASP A 301 -2.98 4.74 10.91
CA ASP A 301 -4.14 4.90 11.79
C ASP A 301 -5.40 4.75 10.91
N LEU A 302 -5.95 3.54 10.90
CA LEU A 302 -7.11 3.17 10.11
C LEU A 302 -8.40 3.81 10.65
N ARG A 303 -8.45 4.15 11.94
CA ARG A 303 -9.60 4.82 12.51
C ARG A 303 -9.71 6.25 12.01
N ARG A 304 -8.59 6.98 12.02
CA ARG A 304 -8.51 8.40 11.64
C ARG A 304 -8.20 8.64 10.16
N ASP A 305 -7.99 7.56 9.39
CA ASP A 305 -7.63 7.60 7.97
C ASP A 305 -6.33 8.38 7.71
N ARG A 306 -5.29 8.06 8.49
CA ARG A 306 -3.98 8.71 8.46
C ARG A 306 -2.86 7.70 8.35
N TYR A 307 -1.67 8.19 8.03
CA TYR A 307 -0.47 7.39 8.05
C TYR A 307 0.75 8.27 8.38
N SER A 308 1.84 7.64 8.78
CA SER A 308 3.15 8.27 8.87
C SER A 308 4.16 7.46 8.07
N TYR A 309 5.15 8.16 7.52
CA TYR A 309 6.28 7.56 6.85
C TYR A 309 7.50 8.46 7.00
N ARG A 310 8.41 8.05 7.88
CA ARG A 310 9.71 8.70 8.13
C ARG A 310 9.52 10.20 8.41
N HIS A 311 10.37 11.04 7.84
CA HIS A 311 10.25 12.50 7.87
C HIS A 311 9.35 13.06 6.75
N MET A 312 8.85 12.20 5.86
CA MET A 312 8.09 12.64 4.68
C MET A 312 6.63 12.93 5.04
N VAL A 313 6.03 12.05 5.84
CA VAL A 313 4.66 12.22 6.31
C VAL A 313 4.55 11.92 7.80
N SER A 314 3.90 12.80 8.54
CA SER A 314 3.64 12.65 9.98
C SER A 314 2.16 12.39 10.26
N MET A 315 1.86 11.76 11.41
CA MET A 315 0.50 11.29 11.75
C MET A 315 -0.52 12.42 12.00
N ASP A 316 -0.04 13.65 12.20
CA ASP A 316 -0.83 14.86 12.32
C ASP A 316 -1.23 15.45 10.96
N GLN A 317 -0.52 15.11 9.87
CA GLN A 317 -0.84 15.60 8.53
C GLN A 317 -2.12 14.96 7.99
N THR A 318 -3.10 15.81 7.67
CA THR A 318 -4.42 15.39 7.17
C THR A 318 -4.64 15.69 5.69
N ASN A 319 -3.72 16.43 5.08
CA ASN A 319 -3.83 16.98 3.73
C ASN A 319 -3.06 16.16 2.67
N VAL A 320 -2.53 14.99 3.04
CA VAL A 320 -1.90 14.03 2.13
C VAL A 320 -2.67 12.71 2.09
N GLY A 321 -2.50 11.95 1.02
CA GLY A 321 -3.10 10.63 0.81
C GLY A 321 -2.13 9.67 0.12
N ILE A 322 -2.63 8.48 -0.19
CA ILE A 322 -1.89 7.41 -0.87
C ILE A 322 -2.62 7.01 -2.13
N ILE A 323 -1.92 6.98 -3.27
CA ILE A 323 -2.41 6.38 -4.50
C ILE A 323 -1.91 4.94 -4.60
N ALA A 324 -2.83 3.97 -4.53
CA ALA A 324 -2.52 2.55 -4.72
C ALA A 324 -2.81 2.12 -6.17
N ALA A 325 -2.09 2.69 -7.14
CA ALA A 325 -2.30 2.40 -8.55
C ALA A 325 -1.77 1.00 -8.94
N ARG A 326 -2.53 0.31 -9.80
CA ARG A 326 -2.17 -1.02 -10.35
C ARG A 326 -1.08 -0.93 -11.41
N GLN A 327 -0.19 -1.93 -11.44
CA GLN A 327 0.90 -2.06 -12.40
C GLN A 327 0.41 -2.19 -13.85
N SER A 328 -0.79 -2.75 -14.07
CA SER A 328 -1.42 -2.76 -15.40
C SER A 328 -1.52 -1.37 -16.05
N GLY A 329 -1.54 -0.29 -15.25
CA GLY A 329 -1.47 1.09 -15.72
C GLY A 329 -0.12 1.51 -16.30
N TYR A 330 0.94 0.76 -16.02
CA TYR A 330 2.34 1.09 -16.34
C TYR A 330 3.02 -0.02 -17.15
N ALA A 331 2.35 -1.17 -17.36
CA ALA A 331 2.96 -2.37 -17.90
C ALA A 331 3.34 -2.29 -19.39
N ARG A 332 2.65 -1.47 -20.19
CA ARG A 332 2.88 -1.39 -21.64
C ARG A 332 3.05 0.05 -22.10
N GLN A 333 3.58 0.20 -23.31
CA GLN A 333 3.60 1.45 -24.07
C GLN A 333 2.17 1.98 -24.27
N GLY A 334 1.93 3.28 -24.03
CA GLY A 334 0.60 3.87 -24.09
C GLY A 334 0.54 5.25 -24.71
N THR A 335 -0.66 5.79 -24.84
CA THR A 335 -0.86 7.19 -25.23
C THR A 335 -0.65 8.12 -24.03
N ALA A 336 -0.24 9.35 -24.30
CA ALA A 336 -0.05 10.41 -23.31
C ALA A 336 -0.64 11.73 -23.83
N ILE A 337 -1.89 11.65 -24.33
CA ILE A 337 -2.57 12.78 -24.95
C ILE A 337 -2.79 13.89 -23.91
N MET A 338 -3.24 13.53 -22.71
CA MET A 338 -3.50 14.49 -21.63
C MET A 338 -2.22 15.22 -21.22
N ALA A 339 -1.12 14.49 -21.06
CA ALA A 339 0.18 15.06 -20.74
C ALA A 339 0.73 15.92 -21.89
N GLY A 340 0.49 15.52 -23.14
CA GLY A 340 0.85 16.31 -24.31
C GLY A 340 0.12 17.65 -24.36
N LEU A 341 -1.19 17.65 -24.14
CA LEU A 341 -2.02 18.87 -24.09
C LEU A 341 -1.59 19.78 -22.93
N ALA A 342 -1.34 19.22 -21.75
CA ALA A 342 -0.82 19.97 -20.62
C ALA A 342 0.55 20.61 -20.94
N SER A 343 1.44 19.87 -21.60
CA SER A 343 2.75 20.38 -22.03
C SER A 343 2.63 21.54 -23.04
N LEU A 344 1.66 21.46 -23.96
CA LEU A 344 1.36 22.56 -24.89
C LEU A 344 0.85 23.80 -24.14
N GLY A 345 -0.11 23.64 -23.23
CA GLY A 345 -0.64 24.74 -22.42
C GLY A 345 0.43 25.43 -21.58
N MET A 346 1.34 24.67 -20.98
CA MET A 346 2.47 25.22 -20.21
C MET A 346 3.42 26.07 -21.08
N LYS A 347 3.68 25.65 -22.33
CA LYS A 347 4.50 26.45 -23.25
C LYS A 347 3.83 27.77 -23.61
N VAL A 348 2.53 27.75 -23.92
CA VAL A 348 1.75 28.96 -24.22
C VAL A 348 1.73 29.90 -23.02
N GLY A 349 1.51 29.38 -21.81
CA GLY A 349 1.49 30.18 -20.58
C GLY A 349 2.83 30.86 -20.28
N LYS A 350 3.95 30.15 -20.47
CA LYS A 350 5.30 30.73 -20.32
C LYS A 350 5.57 31.84 -21.34
N TRP A 351 5.25 31.60 -22.61
CA TRP A 351 5.42 32.59 -23.68
C TRP A 351 4.59 33.86 -23.43
N MET A 352 3.33 33.72 -23.02
CA MET A 352 2.47 34.86 -22.67
C MET A 352 2.99 35.63 -21.45
N ALA A 353 3.57 34.94 -20.45
CA ALA A 353 4.17 35.58 -19.29
C ALA A 353 5.46 36.34 -19.63
N GLU A 354 6.26 35.83 -20.57
CA GLU A 354 7.46 36.52 -21.09
C GLU A 354 7.09 37.76 -21.90
N ILE A 355 6.06 37.69 -22.76
CA ILE A 355 5.53 38.85 -23.48
C ILE A 355 5.03 39.93 -22.52
N ARG A 356 4.31 39.54 -21.47
CA ARG A 356 3.80 40.50 -20.47
C ARG A 356 4.93 41.20 -19.71
N LYS A 357 6.05 40.53 -19.49
CA LYS A 357 7.27 41.11 -18.89
C LYS A 357 8.07 41.99 -19.86
N SER A 358 7.97 41.78 -21.17
CA SER A 358 8.63 42.62 -22.17
C SER A 358 7.82 43.88 -22.53
N VAL A 359 6.56 43.96 -22.10
CA VAL A 359 5.63 45.08 -22.36
C VAL A 359 5.40 45.92 -21.09
N SER A 360 5.89 45.48 -19.94
CA SER A 360 5.98 46.24 -18.67
C SER A 360 7.39 46.76 -18.47
#